data_AF-A0A957QC53-F1
#
_entry.id   AF-A0A957QC53-F1
#
_cell.length_a   1.000
_cell.length_b   1.000
_cell.length_c   1.000
_cell.angle_alpha   90.00
_cell.angle_beta   90.00
_cell.angle_gamma   90.00
#
_symmetry.space_group_name_H-M   'P 1'
#
loop_
_entity.id
_entity.type
_entity.pdbx_description
1 polymer ?
#
loop_
_entity_poly.entity_id
_entity_poly.type
_entity_poly.pdbx_seq_one_letter_code
_entity_poly.pdbx_strand_id
1 'polypeptide(L)'
;MWALYLPAYPNLKVEYAIGDRYKPDVVALHTTDPHADPLFWGEAGQVREPKIRSLVRRYRQTHLAIAKWKTGLPQVQANVESALNGVRLQAPVDLLIFPEDSAERFIDDTGLITIAHNDLSWVRLG
;
A
#
# COMPACT_ATOMS: atom_id res chain seq x y z
N MET A 1 3.21 -7.30 2.36
CA MET A 1 3.18 -5.82 2.39
C MET A 1 3.88 -5.25 3.61
N TRP A 2 3.48 -5.58 4.85
CA TRP A 2 4.16 -5.06 6.07
C TRP A 2 5.68 -5.25 6.04
N ALA A 3 6.13 -6.50 5.85
CA ALA A 3 7.57 -6.82 5.79
C ALA A 3 8.32 -6.05 4.70
N LEU A 4 7.68 -5.84 3.54
CA LEU A 4 8.26 -5.14 2.39
C LEU A 4 8.57 -3.65 2.69
N TYR A 5 7.75 -3.00 3.51
CA TYR A 5 7.87 -1.57 3.79
C TYR A 5 8.44 -1.24 5.17
N LEU A 6 8.57 -2.22 6.06
CA LEU A 6 9.14 -2.05 7.39
C LEU A 6 10.53 -1.37 7.39
N PRO A 7 11.46 -1.69 6.46
CA PRO A 7 12.75 -1.00 6.43
C PRO A 7 12.66 0.51 6.16
N ALA A 8 11.66 0.96 5.38
CA ALA A 8 11.45 2.37 5.07
C ALA A 8 10.57 3.08 6.12
N TYR A 9 9.67 2.34 6.77
CA TYR A 9 8.73 2.84 7.76
C TYR A 9 8.79 1.96 9.02
N PRO A 10 9.76 2.20 9.92
CA PRO A 10 10.02 1.30 11.06
C PRO A 10 8.90 1.29 12.11
N ASN A 11 7.98 2.25 12.07
CA ASN A 11 6.85 2.37 13.00
C ASN A 11 5.50 1.92 12.38
N LEU A 12 5.55 1.04 11.38
CA LEU A 12 4.35 0.45 10.79
C LEU A 12 3.44 -0.20 11.84
N LYS A 13 2.15 0.06 11.72
CA LYS A 13 1.08 -0.57 12.49
C LYS A 13 0.18 -1.35 11.55
N VAL A 14 -0.26 -2.53 11.98
CA VAL A 14 -1.22 -3.38 11.25
C VAL A 14 -2.61 -3.14 11.83
N GLU A 15 -3.62 -3.01 10.96
CA GLU A 15 -5.02 -2.91 11.36
C GLU A 15 -5.29 -1.81 12.40
N TYR A 16 -4.70 -0.62 12.21
CA TYR A 16 -4.79 0.49 13.16
C TYR A 16 -5.73 1.59 12.65
N ALA A 17 -6.74 1.94 13.45
CA ALA A 17 -7.70 3.00 13.10
C ALA A 17 -7.09 4.38 13.38
N ILE A 18 -7.16 5.27 12.39
CA ILE A 18 -6.58 6.62 12.47
C ILE A 18 -7.63 7.74 12.56
N GLY A 19 -8.89 7.38 12.86
CA GLY A 19 -10.01 8.33 12.91
C GLY A 19 -10.58 8.72 11.54
N ASP A 20 -10.14 8.08 10.46
CA ASP A 20 -10.70 8.28 9.13
C ASP A 20 -11.92 7.38 8.85
N ARG A 21 -12.72 7.71 7.83
CA ARG A 21 -13.79 6.84 7.31
C ARG A 21 -13.25 5.46 6.92
N TYR A 22 -12.04 5.42 6.37
CA TYR A 22 -11.39 4.19 5.97
C TYR A 22 -10.35 3.77 7.03
N LYS A 23 -10.22 2.47 7.22
CA LYS A 23 -9.15 1.88 8.03
C LYS A 23 -8.09 1.30 7.07
N PRO A 24 -6.80 1.59 7.29
CA PRO A 24 -5.70 0.95 6.57
C PRO A 24 -5.44 -0.46 7.11
N ASP A 25 -5.00 -1.36 6.23
CA ASP A 25 -4.48 -2.67 6.66
C ASP A 25 -3.09 -2.51 7.28
N VAL A 26 -2.29 -1.58 6.74
CA VAL A 26 -0.94 -1.25 7.22
C VAL A 26 -0.76 0.27 7.16
N VAL A 27 -0.23 0.90 8.21
CA VAL A 27 -0.06 2.37 8.25
C VAL A 27 1.20 2.78 9.01
N ALA A 28 1.89 3.81 8.52
CA ALA A 28 2.89 4.55 9.30
C ALA A 28 2.37 5.95 9.60
N LEU A 29 2.54 6.39 10.84
CA LEU A 29 2.15 7.72 11.30
C LEU A 29 3.38 8.53 11.68
N HIS A 30 3.24 9.85 11.85
CA HIS A 30 4.32 10.63 12.45
C HIS A 30 4.49 10.25 13.92
N THR A 31 5.73 10.15 14.39
CA THR A 31 6.04 9.90 15.79
C THR A 31 5.95 11.16 16.65
N THR A 32 6.07 12.33 16.03
CA THR A 32 6.12 13.64 16.70
C THR A 32 4.82 14.44 16.61
N ASP A 33 3.99 14.16 15.61
CA ASP A 33 2.70 14.85 15.39
C ASP A 33 1.59 13.83 15.14
N PRO A 34 0.74 13.52 16.12
CA PRO A 34 -0.34 12.54 15.97
C PRO A 34 -1.48 13.04 15.07
N HIS A 35 -1.48 14.31 14.66
CA HIS A 35 -2.50 14.92 13.81
C HIS A 35 -2.06 15.07 12.35
N ALA A 36 -0.78 14.84 12.05
CA ALA A 36 -0.27 14.87 10.69
C ALA A 36 -0.86 13.72 9.84
N ASP A 37 -0.88 13.93 8.53
CA ASP A 37 -1.27 12.89 7.57
C ASP A 37 -0.37 11.65 7.72
N PRO A 38 -0.85 10.44 7.39
CA PRO A 38 -0.02 9.24 7.45
C PRO A 38 1.22 9.38 6.56
N LEU A 39 2.35 8.85 7.02
CA LEU A 39 3.57 8.74 6.20
C LEU A 39 3.41 7.66 5.11
N PHE A 40 2.73 6.58 5.47
CA PHE A 40 2.48 5.42 4.61
C PHE A 40 1.08 4.86 4.87
N TRP A 41 0.43 4.38 3.81
CA TRP A 41 -0.84 3.68 3.88
C TRP A 41 -0.84 2.51 2.90
N GLY A 42 -1.02 1.30 3.44
CA GLY A 42 -1.07 0.05 2.72
C GLY A 42 -2.46 -0.56 2.72
N GLU A 43 -2.88 -1.05 1.56
CA GLU A 43 -4.11 -1.81 1.32
C GLU A 43 -3.77 -3.16 0.67
N ALA A 44 -4.23 -4.26 1.27
CA ALA A 44 -4.12 -5.60 0.75
C ALA A 44 -5.51 -6.16 0.42
N GLY A 45 -5.66 -6.73 -0.77
CA GLY A 45 -6.92 -7.33 -1.19
C GLY A 45 -7.87 -6.34 -1.86
N GLN A 46 -9.17 -6.41 -1.59
CA GLN A 46 -10.19 -5.74 -2.41
C GLN A 46 -10.41 -4.25 -2.10
N VAL A 47 -9.49 -3.39 -2.58
CA VAL A 47 -9.72 -1.94 -2.64
C VAL A 47 -10.50 -1.52 -3.91
N ARG A 48 -11.51 -0.65 -3.75
CA ARG A 48 -12.34 -0.11 -4.84
C ARG A 48 -11.92 1.32 -5.21
N GLU A 49 -12.16 1.74 -6.45
CA GLU A 49 -11.82 3.07 -6.97
C GLU A 49 -12.26 4.23 -6.05
N PRO A 50 -13.49 4.27 -5.49
CA PRO A 50 -13.91 5.40 -4.65
C PRO A 50 -13.06 5.56 -3.38
N LYS A 51 -12.58 4.45 -2.80
CA LYS A 51 -11.67 4.48 -1.65
C LYS A 51 -10.32 5.06 -2.06
N ILE A 52 -9.74 4.55 -3.16
CA ILE A 52 -8.46 5.06 -3.68
C ILE A 52 -8.57 6.57 -3.96
N ARG A 53 -9.62 6.99 -4.69
CA ARG A 53 -9.87 8.40 -5.03
C ARG A 53 -10.01 9.29 -3.78
N SER A 54 -10.67 8.79 -2.73
CA SER A 54 -10.79 9.52 -1.47
C SER A 54 -9.44 9.69 -0.78
N LEU A 55 -8.62 8.62 -0.73
CA LEU A 55 -7.31 8.65 -0.10
C LEU A 55 -6.35 9.59 -0.84
N VAL A 56 -6.19 9.43 -2.16
CA VAL A 56 -5.23 10.23 -2.96
C VAL A 56 -5.58 11.72 -2.97
N ARG A 57 -6.86 12.09 -2.82
CA ARG A 57 -7.28 13.50 -2.75
C ARG A 57 -6.95 14.15 -1.42
N ARG A 58 -7.12 13.39 -0.32
CA ARG A 58 -6.91 13.84 1.06
C ARG A 58 -5.44 13.81 1.44
N TYR A 59 -4.77 12.70 1.17
CA TYR A 59 -3.45 12.34 1.65
C TYR A 59 -2.41 12.39 0.52
N ARG A 60 -2.22 13.58 -0.07
CA ARG A 60 -1.39 13.74 -1.28
C ARG A 60 0.10 13.50 -1.05
N GLN A 61 0.56 13.64 0.19
CA GLN A 61 1.94 13.44 0.63
C GLN A 61 2.18 12.04 1.21
N THR A 62 1.13 11.22 1.33
CA THR A 62 1.24 9.87 1.87
C THR A 62 1.65 8.91 0.76
N HIS A 63 2.68 8.09 1.02
CA HIS A 63 2.98 6.97 0.16
C HIS A 63 1.88 5.91 0.30
N LEU A 64 1.16 5.65 -0.79
CA LEU A 64 0.14 4.60 -0.84
C LEU A 64 0.72 3.33 -1.45
N ALA A 65 0.42 2.16 -0.87
CA ALA A 65 0.69 0.87 -1.50
C ALA A 65 -0.59 0.04 -1.59
N ILE A 66 -0.86 -0.53 -2.77
CA ILE A 66 -2.00 -1.40 -3.04
C ILE A 66 -1.48 -2.76 -3.48
N ALA A 67 -1.68 -3.76 -2.63
CA ALA A 67 -1.30 -5.14 -2.87
C ALA A 67 -2.50 -5.99 -3.31
N LYS A 68 -2.30 -6.75 -4.39
CA LYS A 68 -3.28 -7.71 -4.91
C LYS A 68 -2.62 -9.08 -5.06
N TRP A 69 -3.45 -10.11 -4.94
CA TRP A 69 -3.12 -11.48 -5.30
C TRP A 69 -3.91 -11.84 -6.55
N LYS A 70 -3.36 -12.72 -7.40
CA LYS A 70 -4.11 -13.37 -8.50
C LYS A 70 -4.88 -12.40 -9.40
N THR A 71 -4.34 -11.19 -9.61
CA THR A 71 -4.97 -10.15 -10.43
C THR A 71 -3.98 -9.64 -11.47
N GLY A 72 -4.43 -9.43 -12.70
CA GLY A 72 -3.59 -8.84 -13.74
C GLY A 72 -3.22 -7.39 -13.40
N LEU A 73 -1.92 -7.10 -13.39
CA LEU A 73 -1.38 -5.76 -13.15
C LEU A 73 -2.04 -4.65 -14.01
N PRO A 74 -2.28 -4.82 -15.33
CA PRO A 74 -2.89 -3.77 -16.15
C PRO A 74 -4.29 -3.35 -15.67
N GLN A 75 -5.10 -4.30 -15.19
CA GLN A 75 -6.45 -4.01 -14.70
C GLN A 75 -6.40 -3.22 -13.38
N VAL A 76 -5.48 -3.57 -12.50
CA VAL A 76 -5.27 -2.85 -11.23
C VAL A 76 -4.77 -1.44 -11.51
N GLN A 77 -3.79 -1.33 -12.41
CA GLN A 77 -3.22 -0.05 -12.82
C GLN A 77 -4.27 0.88 -13.43
N ALA A 78 -5.06 0.42 -14.40
CA ALA A 78 -6.12 1.23 -15.01
C ALA A 78 -7.15 1.76 -13.97
N ASN A 79 -7.54 0.93 -13.00
CA ASN A 79 -8.44 1.34 -11.93
C ASN A 79 -7.82 2.42 -11.03
N VAL A 80 -6.53 2.32 -10.74
CA VAL A 80 -5.81 3.30 -9.92
C VAL A 80 -5.57 4.59 -10.69
N GLU A 81 -5.15 4.52 -11.94
CA GLU A 81 -5.00 5.69 -12.82
C GLU A 81 -6.32 6.46 -12.98
N SER A 82 -7.45 5.76 -13.11
CA SER A 82 -8.79 6.38 -13.06
C SER A 82 -9.00 7.16 -11.77
N ALA A 83 -8.68 6.56 -10.62
CA ALA A 83 -8.80 7.21 -9.30
C ALA A 83 -7.89 8.44 -9.16
N LEU A 84 -6.72 8.40 -9.79
CA LEU A 84 -5.71 9.48 -9.80
C LEU A 84 -6.04 10.62 -10.76
N ASN A 85 -6.99 10.44 -11.68
CA ASN A 85 -7.34 11.48 -12.65
C ASN A 85 -7.68 12.82 -11.96
N GLY A 86 -6.97 13.88 -12.36
CA GLY A 86 -7.11 15.24 -11.81
C GLY A 86 -6.45 15.45 -10.44
N VAL A 87 -5.67 14.48 -9.93
CA VAL A 87 -4.99 14.57 -8.64
C VAL A 87 -3.50 14.79 -8.87
N ARG A 88 -2.94 15.85 -8.26
CA ARG A 88 -1.49 16.07 -8.21
C ARG A 88 -0.93 15.38 -6.97
N LEU A 89 -0.31 14.22 -7.18
CA LEU A 89 0.41 13.48 -6.15
C LEU A 89 1.67 14.25 -5.70
N GLN A 90 2.05 14.08 -4.43
CA GLN A 90 3.32 14.53 -3.86
C GLN A 90 4.14 13.38 -3.25
N ALA A 91 3.57 12.17 -3.27
CA ALA A 91 4.19 10.92 -2.87
C ALA A 91 3.72 9.79 -3.81
N PRO A 92 4.50 8.71 -3.94
CA PRO A 92 4.19 7.65 -4.88
C PRO A 92 2.99 6.81 -4.47
N VAL A 93 2.38 6.16 -5.48
CA VAL A 93 1.44 5.06 -5.31
C VAL A 93 2.05 3.79 -5.89
N ASP A 94 2.34 2.81 -5.03
CA ASP A 94 2.87 1.51 -5.40
C ASP A 94 1.75 0.50 -5.63
N LEU A 95 1.80 -0.20 -6.77
CA LEU A 95 0.92 -1.31 -7.12
C LEU A 95 1.74 -2.60 -7.10
N LEU A 96 1.34 -3.53 -6.23
CA LEU A 96 2.08 -4.76 -5.98
C LEU A 96 1.20 -5.96 -6.31
N ILE A 97 1.63 -6.80 -7.25
CA ILE A 97 0.98 -8.08 -7.51
C ILE A 97 1.85 -9.20 -6.95
N PHE A 98 1.29 -9.90 -5.97
CA PHE A 98 1.88 -11.08 -5.35
C PHE A 98 1.66 -12.32 -6.24
N PRO A 99 2.72 -13.07 -6.57
CA PRO A 99 2.61 -14.39 -7.19
C PRO A 99 1.71 -15.34 -6.40
N GLU A 100 1.10 -16.32 -7.05
CA GLU A 100 0.18 -17.24 -6.37
C GLU A 100 0.84 -18.07 -5.26
N ASP A 101 2.11 -18.40 -5.45
CA ASP A 101 2.96 -19.17 -4.52
C ASP A 101 3.68 -18.29 -3.49
N SER A 102 3.22 -17.04 -3.27
CA SER A 102 3.88 -16.09 -2.38
C SER A 102 4.01 -16.59 -0.94
N ALA A 103 3.03 -17.37 -0.45
CA ALA A 103 3.04 -17.87 0.92
C ALA A 103 4.17 -18.88 1.11
N GLU A 104 4.35 -19.79 0.15
CA GLU A 104 5.39 -20.81 0.14
C GLU A 104 6.76 -20.24 -0.23
N ARG A 105 6.79 -19.22 -1.10
CA ARG A 105 8.02 -18.63 -1.62
C ARG A 105 8.69 -17.69 -0.62
N PHE A 106 7.91 -16.92 0.13
CA PHE A 106 8.44 -15.81 0.93
C PHE A 106 8.38 -16.05 2.44
N ILE A 107 7.75 -17.12 2.90
CA ILE A 107 7.61 -17.45 4.31
C ILE A 107 8.16 -18.86 4.52
N ASP A 108 9.23 -18.99 5.30
CA ASP A 108 9.79 -20.30 5.63
C ASP A 108 9.01 -20.99 6.77
N ASP A 109 9.43 -22.21 7.11
CA ASP A 109 8.85 -23.02 8.19
C ASP A 109 9.01 -22.41 9.59
N THR A 110 9.94 -21.46 9.76
CA THR A 110 10.12 -20.68 10.99
C THR A 110 9.27 -19.41 11.03
N GLY A 111 8.63 -19.06 9.91
CA GLY A 111 7.87 -17.82 9.74
C GLY A 111 8.72 -16.61 9.37
N LEU A 112 9.99 -16.80 9.00
CA LEU A 112 10.84 -15.72 8.50
C LEU A 112 10.32 -15.28 7.13
N ILE A 113 10.10 -13.96 7.00
CA ILE A 113 9.63 -13.36 5.75
C ILE A 113 10.82 -12.76 5.00
N THR A 114 11.11 -13.27 3.81
CA THR A 114 12.11 -12.71 2.90
C THR A 114 11.44 -12.28 1.60
N ILE A 115 11.39 -10.97 1.36
CA ILE A 115 10.70 -10.39 0.20
C ILE A 115 11.28 -9.03 -0.17
N ALA A 116 11.45 -8.77 -1.46
CA ALA A 116 11.82 -7.49 -2.04
C ALA A 116 10.86 -7.11 -3.18
N HIS A 117 10.87 -5.85 -3.60
CA HIS A 117 10.01 -5.39 -4.70
C HIS A 117 10.30 -6.12 -6.02
N ASN A 118 11.56 -6.51 -6.27
CA ASN A 118 11.95 -7.24 -7.47
C ASN A 118 11.41 -8.68 -7.52
N ASP A 119 10.89 -9.20 -6.41
CA ASP A 119 10.25 -10.51 -6.37
C ASP A 119 8.77 -10.45 -6.79
N LEU A 120 8.25 -9.25 -7.04
CA LEU A 120 6.85 -8.95 -7.32
C LEU A 120 6.70 -8.29 -8.69
N SER A 121 5.51 -8.42 -9.30
CA SER A 121 5.15 -7.48 -10.37
C SER A 121 4.77 -6.16 -9.72
N TRP A 122 5.62 -5.16 -9.90
CA TRP A 122 5.49 -3.86 -9.24
C TRP A 122 5.50 -2.71 -10.25
N VAL A 123 4.57 -1.77 -10.05
CA VAL A 123 4.55 -0.48 -10.73
C VAL A 123 4.45 0.62 -9.67
N ARG A 124 5.22 1.69 -9.87
CA ARG A 124 5.12 2.93 -9.10
C ARG A 124 4.53 4.04 -9.97
N LEU A 125 3.49 4.69 -9.47
CA LEU A 125 2.85 5.84 -10.11
C LEU A 125 3.14 7.11 -9.31
N GLY A 126 3.26 8.25 -10.00
CA GLY A 126 3.52 9.57 -9.40
C GLY A 126 4.96 10.04 -9.61
#